data_AF-A0A939YNM4-F1
#
_entry.id   AF-A0A939YNM4-F1
#
_cell.length_a   1.000
_cell.length_b   1.000
_cell.length_c   1.000
_cell.angle_alpha   90.00
_cell.angle_beta   90.00
_cell.angle_gamma   90.00
#
_symmetry.space_group_name_H-M   'P 1'
#
loop_
_entity.id
_entity.type
_entity.pdbx_description
1 polymer ?
#
loop_
_entity_poly.entity_id
_entity_poly.type
_entity_poly.pdbx_seq_one_letter_code
_entity_poly.pdbx_strand_id
1 'polypeptide(L)'
;MLQQDKPDDYVIATNETRTVREFVETAFRHVGIEVQWQGEGVDETGIDKATGKTIVKVNKKFFRPAEVDILLGDPSKAEKALGWKRDISFSELVERMVKNDLARVEKEIKVKAIEG
;
A
#
# COMPACT_ATOMS: atom_id res chain seq x y z
N MET A 1 6.38 -20.56 13.94
CA MET A 1 5.23 -21.41 13.52
C MET A 1 5.65 -22.87 13.39
N LEU A 2 6.68 -23.22 12.62
CA LEU A 2 7.12 -24.62 12.43
C LEU A 2 8.03 -25.19 13.54
N GLN A 3 8.48 -24.34 14.48
CA GLN A 3 9.40 -24.70 15.56
C GLN A 3 8.66 -25.03 16.88
N GLN A 4 7.35 -25.28 16.80
CA GLN A 4 6.51 -25.60 17.95
C GLN A 4 6.38 -27.12 18.10
N ASP A 5 6.30 -27.62 19.33
CA ASP A 5 6.17 -29.06 19.60
C ASP A 5 4.86 -29.64 19.09
N LYS A 6 3.80 -28.82 19.00
CA LYS A 6 2.48 -29.22 18.52
C LYS A 6 2.04 -28.34 17.35
N PRO A 7 1.43 -28.94 16.30
CA PRO A 7 0.84 -28.18 15.21
C PRO A 7 -0.40 -27.43 15.69
N ASP A 8 -0.57 -26.20 15.19
CA ASP A 8 -1.71 -25.35 15.49
C ASP A 8 -1.83 -24.24 14.42
N ASP A 9 -3.00 -23.63 14.33
CA ASP A 9 -3.33 -22.59 13.36
C ASP A 9 -3.29 -21.20 14.01
N TYR A 10 -2.71 -20.22 13.30
CA TYR A 10 -2.58 -18.85 13.81
C TYR A 10 -2.94 -17.83 12.73
N VAL A 11 -3.61 -16.78 13.15
CA VAL A 11 -3.78 -15.56 12.34
C VAL A 11 -2.50 -14.73 12.45
N ILE A 12 -1.94 -14.35 11.31
CA ILE A 12 -0.81 -13.43 11.21
C ILE A 12 -1.30 -12.15 10.55
N ALA A 13 -1.37 -11.07 11.32
CA ALA A 13 -1.89 -9.79 10.87
C ALA A 13 -1.29 -8.66 11.72
N THR A 14 -1.41 -7.42 11.25
CA THR A 14 -0.90 -6.23 11.96
C THR A 14 -1.84 -5.72 13.03
N ASN A 15 -3.08 -6.24 13.11
CA ASN A 15 -4.18 -5.65 13.85
C ASN A 15 -4.48 -4.18 13.47
N GLU A 16 -4.11 -3.79 12.24
CA GLU A 16 -4.36 -2.47 11.69
C GLU A 16 -5.01 -2.63 10.31
N THR A 17 -5.94 -1.74 9.99
CA THR A 17 -6.54 -1.64 8.65
C THR A 17 -6.38 -0.23 8.12
N ARG A 18 -6.25 -0.10 6.80
CA ARG A 18 -6.02 1.17 6.10
C ARG A 18 -6.82 1.20 4.82
N THR A 19 -7.26 2.38 4.44
CA THR A 19 -7.96 2.57 3.17
C THR A 19 -6.97 2.56 2.00
N VAL A 20 -7.46 2.22 0.80
CA VAL A 20 -6.68 2.38 -0.45
C VAL A 20 -6.30 3.85 -0.65
N ARG A 21 -7.15 4.79 -0.24
CA ARG A 21 -6.87 6.23 -0.27
C ARG A 21 -5.63 6.59 0.55
N GLU A 22 -5.56 6.15 1.80
CA GLU A 22 -4.40 6.40 2.68
C GLU A 22 -3.11 5.82 2.08
N PHE A 23 -3.18 4.65 1.44
CA PHE A 23 -2.03 4.06 0.75
C PHE A 23 -1.54 4.95 -0.39
N VAL A 24 -2.45 5.42 -1.24
CA VAL A 24 -2.15 6.33 -2.35
C VAL A 24 -1.54 7.64 -1.84
N GLU A 25 -2.15 8.26 -0.84
CA GLU A 25 -1.65 9.49 -0.23
C GLU A 25 -0.27 9.33 0.39
N THR A 26 -0.04 8.22 1.12
CA THR A 26 1.25 7.93 1.74
C THR A 26 2.33 7.71 0.67
N ALA A 27 2.01 7.00 -0.41
CA ALA A 27 2.94 6.76 -1.51
C ALA A 27 3.35 8.07 -2.21
N PHE A 28 2.39 8.94 -2.52
CA PHE A 28 2.67 10.25 -3.13
C PHE A 28 3.45 11.18 -2.19
N ARG A 29 3.16 11.13 -0.88
CA ARG A 29 3.90 11.92 0.11
C ARG A 29 5.39 11.54 0.16
N HIS A 30 5.74 10.26 -0.01
CA HIS A 30 7.14 9.82 -0.07
C HIS A 30 7.91 10.36 -1.29
N VAL A 31 7.22 10.88 -2.30
CA VAL A 31 7.82 11.55 -3.47
C VAL A 31 7.55 13.06 -3.49
N GLY A 32 7.11 13.63 -2.36
CA GLY A 32 6.89 15.07 -2.21
C GLY A 32 5.63 15.60 -2.91
N ILE A 33 4.66 14.72 -3.21
CA ILE A 33 3.40 15.10 -3.86
C ILE A 33 2.27 15.09 -2.82
N GLU A 34 1.57 16.21 -2.69
CA GLU A 34 0.36 16.32 -1.87
C GLU A 34 -0.88 16.10 -2.75
N VAL A 35 -1.64 15.04 -2.47
CA VAL A 35 -2.85 14.70 -3.23
C VAL A 35 -4.04 15.45 -2.67
N GLN A 36 -4.75 16.18 -3.53
CA GLN A 36 -6.04 16.77 -3.25
C GLN A 36 -7.13 15.98 -4.00
N TRP A 37 -8.12 15.49 -3.27
CA TRP A 37 -9.23 14.74 -3.86
C TRP A 37 -10.39 15.67 -4.25
N GLN A 38 -10.97 15.43 -5.41
CA GLN A 38 -12.14 16.15 -5.93
C GLN A 38 -13.10 15.19 -6.63
N GLY A 39 -14.39 15.43 -6.49
CA GLY A 39 -15.45 14.54 -6.98
C GLY A 39 -15.78 13.42 -5.99
N GLU A 40 -16.66 12.51 -6.40
CA GLU A 40 -17.16 11.42 -5.56
C GLU A 40 -17.31 10.12 -6.36
N GLY A 41 -17.14 8.98 -5.69
CA GLY A 41 -17.31 7.66 -6.27
C GLY A 41 -16.43 7.42 -7.50
N VAL A 42 -17.06 7.21 -8.64
CA VAL A 42 -16.37 6.88 -9.90
C VAL A 42 -15.83 8.09 -10.64
N ASP A 43 -16.34 9.28 -10.32
CA ASP A 43 -15.90 10.55 -10.86
C ASP A 43 -14.84 11.22 -9.96
N GLU A 44 -14.45 10.54 -8.88
CA GLU A 44 -13.40 11.00 -8.00
C GLU A 44 -12.02 10.98 -8.69
N THR A 45 -11.29 12.07 -8.49
CA THR A 45 -9.94 12.26 -9.00
C THR A 45 -9.00 12.78 -7.92
N GLY A 46 -7.75 12.30 -7.95
CA GLY A 46 -6.66 12.81 -7.13
C GLY A 46 -5.80 13.75 -7.97
N ILE A 47 -5.65 14.99 -7.47
CA ILE A 47 -4.94 16.08 -8.14
C ILE A 47 -3.69 16.41 -7.33
N ASP A 48 -2.55 16.57 -8.01
CA ASP A 48 -1.35 17.14 -7.40
C ASP A 48 -1.63 18.60 -7.06
N LYS A 49 -1.62 18.94 -5.76
CA LYS A 49 -1.89 20.28 -5.26
C LYS A 49 -0.89 21.32 -5.77
N ALA A 50 0.35 20.93 -6.04
CA ALA A 50 1.39 21.84 -6.50
C ALA A 50 1.26 22.18 -7.98
N THR A 51 0.89 21.20 -8.82
CA THR A 51 0.88 21.37 -10.28
C THR A 51 -0.51 21.45 -10.88
N GLY A 52 -1.56 21.16 -10.13
CA GLY A 52 -2.95 21.04 -10.61
C GLY A 52 -3.17 19.87 -11.57
N LYS A 53 -2.24 18.91 -11.64
CA LYS A 53 -2.34 17.77 -12.59
C LYS A 53 -3.12 16.64 -11.95
N THR A 54 -4.03 16.02 -12.71
CA THR A 54 -4.67 14.78 -12.28
C THR A 54 -3.66 13.64 -12.28
N ILE A 55 -3.40 13.08 -11.11
CA ILE A 55 -2.45 11.98 -10.88
C ILE A 55 -3.14 10.66 -10.55
N VAL A 56 -4.41 10.69 -10.13
CA VAL A 56 -5.21 9.50 -9.81
C VAL A 56 -6.61 9.66 -10.40
N LYS A 57 -7.14 8.57 -10.97
CA LYS A 57 -8.53 8.48 -11.45
C LYS A 57 -9.13 7.13 -11.06
N VAL A 58 -10.41 7.13 -10.70
CA VAL A 58 -11.16 5.90 -10.46
C VAL A 58 -11.65 5.31 -11.79
N ASN A 59 -11.54 3.99 -11.96
CA ASN A 59 -12.05 3.31 -13.14
C ASN A 59 -12.89 2.10 -12.75
N LYS A 60 -14.16 2.11 -13.15
CA LYS A 60 -15.16 1.05 -12.89
C LYS A 60 -14.67 -0.35 -13.29
N LYS A 61 -13.77 -0.46 -14.27
CA LYS A 61 -13.19 -1.75 -14.69
C LYS A 61 -12.41 -2.48 -13.60
N PHE A 62 -11.94 -1.77 -12.57
CA PHE A 62 -11.21 -2.38 -11.45
C PHE A 62 -12.09 -2.78 -10.27
N PHE A 63 -13.41 -2.53 -10.33
CA PHE A 63 -14.35 -2.88 -9.28
C PHE A 63 -14.66 -4.38 -9.35
N ARG A 64 -14.75 -5.05 -8.20
CA ARG A 64 -15.13 -6.46 -8.14
C ARG A 64 -16.63 -6.60 -7.89
N PRO A 65 -17.32 -7.57 -8.52
CA PRO A 65 -18.73 -7.83 -8.27
C PRO A 65 -19.05 -8.22 -6.81
N ALA A 66 -18.08 -8.82 -6.12
CA ALA A 66 -18.13 -9.09 -4.69
C ALA A 66 -16.92 -8.41 -4.05
N GLU A 67 -17.15 -7.28 -3.40
CA GLU A 67 -16.12 -6.55 -2.66
C GLU A 67 -16.07 -7.05 -1.21
N VAL A 68 -14.86 -7.10 -0.65
CA VAL A 68 -14.69 -7.35 0.78
C VAL A 68 -14.45 -6.00 1.44
N ASP A 69 -15.40 -5.53 2.22
CA ASP A 69 -15.40 -4.15 2.73
C ASP A 69 -14.21 -3.89 3.67
N ILE A 70 -13.93 -4.82 4.59
CA ILE A 70 -12.87 -4.68 5.60
C ILE A 70 -12.23 -6.04 5.88
N LEU A 71 -10.89 -6.04 5.92
CA LEU A 71 -10.10 -7.11 6.51
C LEU A 71 -9.34 -6.54 7.72
N LEU A 72 -9.57 -7.15 8.88
CA LEU A 72 -8.89 -6.84 10.13
C LEU A 72 -8.61 -8.15 10.87
N GLY A 73 -7.35 -8.57 10.88
CA GLY A 73 -6.94 -9.80 11.55
C GLY A 73 -6.46 -9.54 12.97
N ASP A 74 -6.79 -10.47 13.88
CA ASP A 74 -6.34 -10.47 15.28
C ASP A 74 -5.16 -11.44 15.47
N PRO A 75 -3.91 -10.96 15.64
CA PRO A 75 -2.73 -11.78 15.84
C PRO A 75 -2.52 -12.21 17.30
N SER A 76 -3.41 -11.90 18.25
CA SER A 76 -3.20 -12.10 19.69
C SER A 76 -2.75 -13.52 20.07
N LYS A 77 -3.22 -14.54 19.35
CA LYS A 77 -2.79 -15.93 19.55
C LYS A 77 -1.32 -16.13 19.16
N ALA A 78 -0.90 -15.59 18.02
CA ALA A 78 0.47 -15.69 17.53
C ALA A 78 1.44 -14.91 18.42
N GLU A 79 1.05 -13.73 18.90
CA GLU A 79 1.87 -12.94 19.83
C GLU A 79 2.13 -13.69 21.13
N LYS A 80 1.08 -14.26 21.75
CA LYS A 80 1.19 -14.98 23.03
C LYS A 80 1.93 -16.30 22.91
N ALA A 81 1.64 -17.09 21.88
CA ALA A 81 2.18 -18.44 21.75
C ALA A 81 3.55 -18.50 21.06
N LEU A 82 3.82 -17.58 20.13
CA LEU A 82 5.02 -17.61 19.29
C LEU A 82 5.98 -16.46 19.60
N GLY A 83 5.58 -15.49 20.44
CA GLY A 83 6.30 -14.23 20.59
C GLY A 83 6.36 -13.42 19.29
N TRP A 84 5.48 -13.73 18.33
CA TRP A 84 5.48 -13.07 17.03
C TRP A 84 5.07 -11.61 17.19
N LYS A 85 5.76 -10.71 16.49
CA LYS A 85 5.39 -9.29 16.44
C LYS A 85 5.74 -8.75 15.06
N ARG A 86 4.93 -7.82 14.55
CA ARG A 86 5.28 -7.10 13.32
C ARG A 86 6.48 -6.18 13.57
N ASP A 87 7.47 -6.25 12.68
CA ASP A 87 8.62 -5.34 12.71
C ASP A 87 8.38 -4.08 11.89
N ILE A 88 7.71 -4.22 10.75
CA ILE A 88 7.53 -3.15 9.77
C ILE A 88 6.17 -2.47 9.99
N SER A 89 6.16 -1.14 9.94
CA SER A 89 4.92 -0.34 9.97
C SER A 89 4.31 -0.17 8.59
N PHE A 90 3.03 0.21 8.52
CA PHE A 90 2.38 0.54 7.26
C PHE A 90 3.16 1.60 6.45
N SER A 91 3.56 2.70 7.10
CA SER A 91 4.29 3.77 6.41
C SER A 91 5.64 3.30 5.89
N GLU A 92 6.36 2.50 6.68
CA GLU A 92 7.66 1.95 6.28
C GLU A 92 7.53 0.95 5.13
N LEU A 93 6.46 0.13 5.11
CA LEU A 93 6.17 -0.74 3.98
C LEU A 93 5.97 0.07 2.69
N VAL A 94 5.14 1.11 2.74
CA VAL A 94 4.88 1.98 1.59
C VAL A 94 6.18 2.66 1.14
N GLU A 95 6.97 3.20 2.07
CA GLU A 95 8.26 3.83 1.77
C GLU A 95 9.21 2.88 1.04
N ARG A 96 9.36 1.65 1.54
CA ARG A 96 10.24 0.63 0.94
C ARG A 96 9.78 0.27 -0.48
N MET A 97 8.48 0.11 -0.68
CA MET A 97 7.92 -0.19 -2.00
C MET A 97 8.19 0.94 -2.99
N VAL A 98 7.86 2.18 -2.62
CA VAL A 98 8.05 3.37 -3.48
C VAL A 98 9.53 3.57 -3.82
N LYS A 99 10.43 3.51 -2.83
CA LYS A 99 11.88 3.66 -3.07
C LYS A 99 12.41 2.61 -4.05
N ASN A 100 11.98 1.35 -3.90
CA ASN A 100 12.40 0.29 -4.79
C ASN A 100 11.92 0.52 -6.22
N ASP A 101 10.66 0.90 -6.41
CA ASP A 101 10.12 1.15 -7.75
C ASP A 101 10.73 2.38 -8.40
N LEU A 102 11.03 3.46 -7.66
CA LEU A 102 11.78 4.61 -8.16
C LEU A 102 13.17 4.20 -8.67
N ALA A 103 13.90 3.39 -7.88
CA ALA A 103 15.23 2.91 -8.28
C ALA A 103 15.18 2.03 -9.54
N ARG A 104 14.08 1.28 -9.74
CA ARG A 104 13.87 0.48 -10.96
C ARG A 104 13.59 1.36 -12.17
N VAL A 105 12.68 2.32 -12.03
CA VAL A 105 12.33 3.26 -13.11
C VAL A 105 13.53 4.12 -13.51
N GLU A 106 14.33 4.57 -12.55
CA GLU A 106 15.56 5.33 -12.84
C GLU A 106 16.53 4.53 -13.72
N LYS A 107 16.71 3.23 -13.44
CA LYS A 107 17.54 2.34 -14.27
C LYS A 107 16.97 2.18 -15.67
N GLU A 108 15.66 1.98 -15.80
CA GLU A 108 14.98 1.85 -17.10
C GLU A 108 15.11 3.13 -17.95
N ILE A 109 14.98 4.31 -17.35
CA ILE A 109 15.17 5.59 -18.02
C ILE A 109 16.61 5.73 -18.52
N LYS A 110 17.60 5.37 -17.69
CA LYS A 110 19.02 5.42 -18.08
C LYS A 110 19.33 4.50 -19.26
N VAL A 111 18.78 3.28 -19.28
CA VAL A 111 18.97 2.34 -20.40
C VAL A 111 18.38 2.91 -21.70
N LYS A 112 17.13 3.40 -21.66
CA LYS A 112 16.48 4.00 -22.84
C LYS A 112 17.21 5.22 -23.39
N ALA A 113 17.84 6.02 -22.53
CA ALA A 113 18.61 7.20 -22.94
C ALA A 113 19.96 6.85 -23.60
N ILE A 114 20.44 5.62 -23.47
CA ILE A 114 21.67 5.13 -24.12
C ILE A 114 21.35 4.47 -25.47
N GLU A 115 20.13 3.95 -25.63
CA GLU A 115 19.66 3.26 -26.85
C GLU A 115 18.95 4.16 -27.87
N GLY A 116 18.66 5.42 -27.52
CA GLY A 116 18.02 6.42 -28.40
C GLY A 116 18.97 7.54 -28.79
#